data_AF-A0A941DX02-F1
#
_entry.id   AF-A0A941DX02-F1
#
_cell.length_a   1.000
_cell.length_b   1.000
_cell.length_c   1.000
_cell.angle_alpha   90.00
_cell.angle_beta   90.00
_cell.angle_gamma   90.00
#
_symmetry.space_group_name_H-M   'P 1'
#
loop_
_entity.id
_entity.type
_entity.pdbx_description
1 polymer ?
#
loop_
_entity_poly.entity_id
_entity_poly.type
_entity_poly.pdbx_seq_one_letter_code
_entity_poly.pdbx_strand_id
1 'polypeptide(L)'
;MNSFNLYFLCSNWSPASLPLLISNAPLLLLFLAIMVLFNMLVTFTVGKLFKFSLEEMIVASNANIGGPTTAAAFAIAKGWTKLIVPIMLVGTLGYVIGNYLGSMVYYLLP
;
A
#
# COMPACT_ATOMS: atom_id res chain seq x y z
N MET A 1 -1.83 23.73 -6.33
CA MET A 1 -1.04 22.50 -6.07
C MET A 1 0.41 22.83 -6.38
N ASN A 2 1.26 22.97 -5.35
CA ASN A 2 2.62 23.52 -5.48
C ASN A 2 3.59 22.49 -6.07
N SER A 3 4.54 22.97 -6.88
CA SER A 3 5.56 22.19 -7.59
C SER A 3 6.33 21.20 -6.71
N PHE A 4 6.42 21.45 -5.40
CA PHE A 4 7.05 20.57 -4.41
C PHE A 4 6.41 19.17 -4.33
N ASN A 5 5.08 19.05 -4.45
CA ASN A 5 4.41 17.73 -4.44
C ASN A 5 4.71 16.92 -5.71
N LEU A 6 5.01 17.59 -6.84
CA LEU A 6 5.30 16.93 -8.10
C LEU A 6 6.67 16.22 -8.07
N TYR A 7 7.65 16.78 -7.36
CA TYR A 7 8.97 16.17 -7.18
C TYR A 7 8.90 14.87 -6.35
N PHE A 8 8.09 14.85 -5.28
CA PHE A 8 7.87 13.62 -4.50
C PHE A 8 7.17 12.54 -5.29
N LEU A 9 6.17 12.92 -6.10
CA LEU A 9 5.52 11.98 -7.00
C LEU A 9 6.55 11.41 -7.98
N CYS A 10 7.36 12.22 -8.64
CA CYS A 10 8.36 11.74 -9.61
C CYS A 10 9.44 10.82 -8.98
N SER A 11 9.87 11.09 -7.75
CA SER A 11 10.92 10.32 -7.07
C SER A 11 10.51 8.88 -6.72
N ASN A 12 9.21 8.60 -6.52
CA ASN A 12 8.73 7.24 -6.26
C ASN A 12 8.67 6.37 -7.52
N TRP A 13 8.76 6.98 -8.71
CA TRP A 13 8.84 6.31 -10.02
C TRP A 13 10.28 6.31 -10.51
N SER A 14 11.21 5.98 -9.62
CA SER A 14 12.59 5.76 -10.02
C SER A 14 12.59 4.71 -11.15
N PRO A 15 13.33 4.92 -12.24
CA PRO A 15 13.44 3.94 -13.31
C PRO A 15 14.30 2.81 -12.76
N ALA A 16 13.67 1.85 -12.08
CA ALA A 16 14.24 0.52 -11.95
C ALA A 16 14.53 0.07 -13.38
N SER A 17 15.81 0.07 -13.75
CA SER A 17 16.38 -0.22 -15.07
C SER A 17 15.37 -0.87 -16.02
N LEU A 18 14.78 -0.07 -16.93
CA LEU A 18 13.78 -0.52 -17.93
C LEU A 18 14.10 -1.89 -18.58
N PRO A 19 15.37 -2.22 -18.90
CA PRO A 19 15.73 -3.52 -19.47
C PRO A 19 15.53 -4.70 -18.49
N LEU A 20 15.84 -4.48 -17.21
CA LEU A 20 15.70 -5.48 -16.15
C LEU A 20 14.23 -5.68 -15.79
N LEU A 21 13.44 -4.60 -15.87
CA LEU A 21 11.99 -4.64 -15.77
C LEU A 21 11.43 -5.51 -16.90
N ILE A 22 11.79 -5.34 -18.18
CA ILE A 22 11.22 -6.16 -19.27
C ILE A 22 11.56 -7.65 -19.14
N SER A 23 12.78 -8.00 -18.69
CA SER A 23 13.16 -9.41 -18.52
C SER A 23 12.50 -10.09 -17.30
N ASN A 24 12.36 -9.36 -16.18
CA ASN A 24 11.78 -9.93 -14.94
C ASN A 24 10.32 -9.52 -14.68
N ALA A 25 9.77 -8.64 -15.52
CA ALA A 25 8.41 -8.10 -15.44
C ALA A 25 7.35 -9.18 -15.31
N PRO A 26 7.33 -10.26 -16.12
CA PRO A 26 6.25 -11.24 -16.01
C PRO A 26 6.26 -11.94 -14.66
N LEU A 27 7.44 -12.22 -14.09
CA LEU A 27 7.57 -12.86 -12.78
C LEU A 27 7.21 -11.90 -11.63
N LEU A 28 7.67 -10.64 -11.70
CA LEU A 28 7.33 -9.59 -10.74
C LEU A 28 5.84 -9.23 -10.76
N LEU A 29 5.22 -9.19 -11.94
CA LEU A 29 3.78 -8.96 -12.11
C LEU A 29 2.97 -10.10 -11.47
N LEU A 30 3.38 -11.36 -11.71
CA LEU A 30 2.71 -12.51 -11.10
C LEU A 30 2.85 -12.49 -9.58
N PHE A 31 4.04 -12.20 -9.07
CA PHE A 31 4.27 -12.06 -7.63
C PHE A 31 3.41 -10.95 -7.01
N LEU A 32 3.36 -9.78 -7.66
CA LEU A 32 2.52 -8.66 -7.24
C LEU A 32 1.03 -9.05 -7.25
N ALA A 33 0.57 -9.77 -8.28
CA ALA A 33 -0.81 -10.22 -8.37
C ALA A 33 -1.18 -11.17 -7.23
N ILE A 34 -0.29 -12.11 -6.87
CA ILE A 34 -0.47 -12.99 -5.72
C ILE A 34 -0.53 -12.19 -4.42
N MET A 35 0.37 -11.22 -4.24
CA MET A 35 0.40 -10.36 -3.04
C MET A 35 -0.88 -9.53 -2.90
N VAL A 36 -1.40 -8.98 -4.00
CA VAL A 36 -2.67 -8.23 -4.02
C VAL A 36 -3.84 -9.14 -3.71
N LEU A 37 -3.89 -10.34 -4.28
CA LEU A 37 -4.93 -11.33 -3.97
C LEU A 37 -4.90 -11.71 -2.49
N PHE A 38 -3.71 -11.93 -1.92
CA PHE A 38 -3.55 -12.23 -0.52
C PHE A 38 -3.98 -11.06 0.38
N ASN A 39 -3.63 -9.82 0.00
CA ASN A 39 -4.10 -8.62 0.70
C ASN A 39 -5.63 -8.52 0.71
N MET A 40 -6.27 -8.74 -0.45
CA MET A 40 -7.74 -8.74 -0.53
C MET A 40 -8.35 -9.84 0.34
N LEU A 41 -7.79 -11.05 0.31
CA LEU A 41 -8.23 -12.17 1.14
C LEU A 41 -8.12 -11.87 2.64
N VAL A 42 -6.97 -11.38 3.11
CA VAL A 42 -6.75 -11.04 4.51
C VAL A 42 -7.65 -9.88 4.94
N THR A 43 -7.76 -8.83 4.14
CA THR A 43 -8.59 -7.66 4.46
C THR A 43 -10.08 -8.03 4.50
N PHE A 44 -10.55 -8.90 3.59
CA PHE A 44 -11.93 -9.39 3.61
C PHE A 44 -12.22 -10.35 4.74
N THR A 45 -11.30 -11.26 5.07
CA THR A 45 -11.49 -12.22 6.17
C THR A 45 -11.46 -11.53 7.54
N VAL A 46 -10.49 -10.64 7.78
CA VAL A 46 -10.40 -9.84 9.01
C VAL A 46 -11.57 -8.86 9.10
N GLY A 47 -11.92 -8.18 7.99
CA GLY A 47 -13.07 -7.28 7.91
C GLY A 47 -14.38 -7.97 8.27
N LYS A 48 -14.58 -9.20 7.79
CA LYS A 48 -15.76 -10.02 8.10
C LYS A 48 -15.79 -10.48 9.57
N LEU A 49 -14.62 -10.76 10.16
CA LEU A 49 -14.51 -11.19 11.56
C LEU A 49 -14.76 -10.04 12.56
N PHE A 50 -14.26 -8.85 12.27
CA PHE A 50 -14.39 -7.66 13.13
C PHE A 50 -15.61 -6.78 12.82
N LYS A 51 -16.45 -7.17 11.85
CA LYS A 51 -17.63 -6.41 11.39
C LYS A 51 -17.28 -4.96 10.98
N PHE A 52 -16.13 -4.77 10.34
CA PHE A 52 -15.77 -3.46 9.80
C PHE A 52 -16.72 -3.07 8.65
N SER A 53 -16.89 -1.77 8.45
CA SER A 53 -17.70 -1.28 7.33
C SER A 53 -17.00 -1.59 6.00
N LEU A 54 -17.78 -1.75 4.94
CA LEU A 54 -17.24 -1.98 3.59
C LEU A 54 -16.29 -0.83 3.17
N GLU A 55 -16.58 0.38 3.65
CA GLU A 55 -15.79 1.59 3.42
C GLU A 55 -14.38 1.46 4.00
N GLU A 56 -14.27 1.02 5.26
CA GLU A 56 -12.99 0.78 5.93
C GLU A 56 -12.19 -0.32 5.23
N MET A 57 -12.85 -1.39 4.80
CA MET A 57 -12.19 -2.51 4.10
C MET A 57 -11.60 -2.08 2.75
N ILE A 58 -12.34 -1.28 1.97
CA ILE A 58 -11.88 -0.77 0.68
C ILE A 58 -10.72 0.20 0.85
N VAL A 59 -10.82 1.14 1.81
CA VAL A 59 -9.77 2.13 2.04
C VAL A 59 -8.52 1.48 2.64
N ALA A 60 -8.66 0.46 3.50
CA ALA A 60 -7.54 -0.30 4.05
C ALA A 60 -6.78 -1.10 2.98
N SER A 61 -7.50 -1.79 2.08
CA SER A 61 -6.85 -2.49 0.96
C SER A 61 -6.14 -1.51 0.02
N ASN A 62 -6.76 -0.37 -0.26
CA ASN A 62 -6.12 0.69 -1.05
C ASN A 62 -4.88 1.28 -0.35
N ALA A 63 -4.87 1.39 0.98
CA ALA A 63 -3.73 1.88 1.74
C ALA A 63 -2.53 0.94 1.67
N ASN A 64 -2.77 -0.38 1.52
CA ASN A 64 -1.70 -1.36 1.39
C ASN A 64 -1.10 -1.40 -0.03
N ILE A 65 -1.94 -1.25 -1.07
CA ILE A 65 -1.48 -1.32 -2.46
C ILE A 65 -0.91 0.02 -2.93
N GLY A 66 -1.65 1.11 -2.69
CA GLY A 66 -1.32 2.47 -3.17
C GLY A 66 -0.67 3.37 -2.12
N GLY A 67 -0.53 2.91 -0.88
CA GLY A 67 0.01 3.70 0.24
C GLY A 67 -1.05 4.55 0.97
N PRO A 68 -0.74 5.01 2.20
CA PRO A 68 -1.68 5.74 3.06
C PRO A 68 -2.18 7.04 2.43
N THR A 69 -1.33 7.73 1.67
CA THR A 69 -1.66 8.99 0.99
C THR A 69 -2.70 8.80 -0.11
N THR A 70 -2.58 7.73 -0.90
CA THR A 70 -3.56 7.37 -1.95
C THR A 70 -4.90 6.95 -1.34
N ALA A 71 -4.87 6.22 -0.21
CA ALA A 71 -6.07 5.85 0.52
C ALA A 71 -6.78 7.05 1.15
N ALA A 72 -6.03 7.99 1.73
CA ALA A 72 -6.58 9.25 2.23
C ALA A 72 -7.23 10.07 1.10
N ALA A 73 -6.56 10.20 -0.05
CA ALA A 73 -7.13 10.88 -1.21
C ALA A 73 -8.42 10.21 -1.70
N PHE A 74 -8.47 8.87 -1.71
CA PHE A 74 -9.66 8.11 -2.08
C PHE A 74 -10.81 8.30 -1.08
N ALA A 75 -10.52 8.31 0.23
CA ALA A 75 -11.51 8.59 1.27
C ALA A 75 -12.06 10.03 1.15
N ILE A 76 -11.22 11.02 0.83
CA ILE A 76 -11.65 12.40 0.54
C ILE A 76 -12.58 12.43 -0.67
N ALA A 77 -12.21 11.75 -1.77
CA ALA A 77 -13.00 11.70 -3.00
C ALA A 77 -14.37 11.04 -2.81
N LYS A 78 -14.48 10.09 -1.87
CA LYS A 78 -15.75 9.42 -1.50
C LYS A 78 -16.53 10.12 -0.37
N GLY A 79 -15.99 11.18 0.24
CA GLY A 79 -16.63 11.91 1.34
C GLY A 79 -16.48 11.25 2.71
N TRP A 80 -15.64 10.21 2.84
CA TRP A 80 -15.41 9.47 4.08
C TRP A 80 -14.34 10.13 4.96
N THR A 81 -14.55 11.40 5.31
CA THR A 81 -13.51 12.22 5.95
C THR A 81 -13.11 11.76 7.35
N LYS A 82 -14.02 11.08 8.07
CA LYS A 82 -13.77 10.50 9.39
C LYS A 82 -12.71 9.40 9.36
N LEU A 83 -12.52 8.73 8.21
CA LEU A 83 -11.60 7.61 8.04
C LEU A 83 -10.19 8.05 7.61
N ILE A 84 -10.01 9.30 7.18
CA ILE A 84 -8.72 9.80 6.65
C ILE A 84 -7.61 9.73 7.71
N VAL A 85 -7.86 10.32 8.88
CA VAL A 85 -6.89 10.39 9.98
C VAL A 85 -6.50 8.99 10.48
N PRO A 86 -7.45 8.08 10.81
CA PRO A 86 -7.07 6.76 11.28
C PRO A 86 -6.32 5.93 10.21
N ILE A 87 -6.71 6.00 8.93
CA ILE A 87 -5.99 5.28 7.87
C ILE A 87 -4.56 5.79 7.69
N MET A 88 -4.34 7.10 7.76
CA MET A 88 -3.00 7.67 7.63
C MET A 88 -2.09 7.22 8.79
N LEU A 89 -2.60 7.21 10.02
CA LEU A 89 -1.86 6.76 11.20
C LEU A 89 -1.55 5.27 11.14
N VAL A 90 -2.56 4.43 10.91
CA VAL A 90 -2.38 2.97 10.84
C VAL A 90 -1.49 2.58 9.66
N GLY A 91 -1.67 3.22 8.50
CA GLY A 91 -0.86 2.96 7.32
C GLY A 91 0.61 3.34 7.52
N THR A 92 0.90 4.53 8.07
CA THR A 92 2.29 4.95 8.33
C THR A 92 2.96 4.08 9.40
N LEU A 93 2.26 3.74 10.48
CA LEU A 93 2.76 2.81 11.50
C LEU A 93 3.04 1.42 10.92
N GLY A 94 2.13 0.91 10.07
CA GLY A 94 2.32 -0.35 9.36
C GLY A 94 3.56 -0.34 8.48
N TYR A 95 3.83 0.77 7.77
CA TYR A 95 5.05 0.95 7.00
C TYR A 95 6.30 0.91 7.87
N VAL A 96 6.30 1.59 9.02
CA VAL A 96 7.45 1.59 9.93
C VAL A 96 7.72 0.17 10.42
N ILE A 97 6.71 -0.51 10.95
CA ILE A 97 6.84 -1.87 11.47
C ILE A 97 7.27 -2.84 10.36
N GLY A 98 6.64 -2.76 9.19
CA GLY A 98 6.97 -3.61 8.04
C GLY A 98 8.39 -3.42 7.55
N ASN A 99 8.90 -2.18 7.50
CA ASN A 99 10.29 -1.92 7.13
C ASN A 99 11.28 -2.50 8.14
N TYR A 100 11.02 -2.35 9.44
CA TYR A 100 11.90 -2.93 10.46
C TYR A 100 11.88 -4.46 10.42
N LEU A 101 10.70 -5.08 10.31
CA LEU A 101 10.58 -6.53 10.18
C LEU A 101 11.23 -7.06 8.91
N GLY A 102 11.01 -6.39 7.77
CA GLY A 102 11.66 -6.75 6.50
C GLY A 102 13.18 -6.64 6.58
N SER A 103 13.68 -5.58 7.22
CA SER A 103 15.12 -5.43 7.48
C SER A 103 15.66 -6.54 8.38
N MET A 104 14.93 -6.91 9.44
CA MET A 104 15.32 -8.03 10.31
C MET A 104 15.36 -9.36 9.56
N VAL A 105 14.38 -9.63 8.69
CA VAL A 105 14.37 -10.85 7.86
C VAL A 105 15.54 -10.84 6.88
N TYR A 106 15.85 -9.69 6.29
CA TYR A 106 17.03 -9.52 5.44
C TYR A 106 18.33 -9.81 6.19
N TYR A 107 18.46 -9.38 7.44
CA TYR A 107 19.63 -9.72 8.27
C TYR A 107 19.67 -11.17 8.72
N LEU A 108 18.52 -11.86 8.79
CA LEU A 108 18.43 -13.26 9.22
C LEU A 108 18.62 -14.27 8.07
N LEU A 109 18.32 -13.87 6.84
CA LEU A 109 18.47 -14.69 5.65
C LEU A 109 19.78 -14.30 4.93
N PRO A 110 20.87 -15.08 5.07
CA PRO A 110 22.18 -14.76 4.49
C PRO A 110 22.20 -14.76 2.96
#